data_AF-A0A8S3IA19-F1
#
_entry.id   AF-A0A8S3IA19-F1
#
_cell.length_a   1.000
_cell.length_b   1.000
_cell.length_c   1.000
_cell.angle_alpha   90.00
_cell.angle_beta   90.00
_cell.angle_gamma   90.00
#
_symmetry.space_group_name_H-M   'P 1'
#
loop_
_entity.id
_entity.type
_entity.pdbx_description
1 polymer ?
#
loop_
_entity_poly.entity_id
_entity_poly.type
_entity_poly.pdbx_seq_one_letter_code
_entity_poly.pdbx_strand_id
1 'polypeptide(L)'
;MFDFESSSFDDHIFEYEKAFPPSYPYSEEQHEARSYLRARCPAWCDRILLSHSFKNIVDTQTENPTYDTIGYDVCVGDHKPVYLSLTIRLVQ
;
A
#
# COMPACT_ATOMS: atom_id res chain seq x y z
N MET A 1 4.61 4.04 14.90
CA MET A 1 4.53 2.58 14.96
C MET A 1 5.61 2.05 14.03
N PHE A 2 6.40 1.08 14.46
CA PHE A 2 7.39 0.48 13.57
C PHE A 2 6.74 -0.64 12.76
N ASP A 3 6.97 -0.66 11.45
CA ASP A 3 6.47 -1.68 10.50
C ASP A 3 7.48 -2.83 10.41
N PHE A 4 7.40 -3.77 11.34
CA PHE A 4 8.29 -4.95 11.40
C PHE A 4 7.56 -6.27 11.17
N GLU A 5 6.24 -6.25 11.03
CA GLU A 5 5.41 -7.46 11.00
C GLU A 5 5.79 -8.41 9.85
N SER A 6 6.13 -7.86 8.68
CA SER A 6 6.52 -8.66 7.52
C SER A 6 7.93 -9.26 7.61
N SER A 7 8.80 -8.76 8.49
CA SER A 7 10.23 -9.12 8.53
C SER A 7 10.47 -10.62 8.77
N SER A 8 9.56 -11.30 9.45
CA SER A 8 9.66 -12.76 9.68
C SER A 8 9.42 -13.58 8.41
N PHE A 9 8.99 -12.96 7.31
CA PHE A 9 8.63 -13.61 6.06
C PHE A 9 9.41 -13.05 4.86
N ASP A 10 10.46 -12.26 5.08
CA ASP A 10 11.24 -11.62 4.01
C ASP A 10 11.76 -12.63 2.96
N ASP A 11 12.01 -13.88 3.37
CA ASP A 11 12.42 -14.97 2.47
C ASP A 11 11.30 -15.50 1.55
N HIS A 12 10.05 -15.13 1.80
CA HIS A 12 8.86 -15.65 1.12
C HIS A 12 8.04 -14.58 0.39
N ILE A 13 8.00 -13.37 0.93
CA ILE A 13 7.18 -12.27 0.43
C ILE A 13 8.02 -11.05 0.06
N PHE A 14 7.50 -10.28 -0.88
CA PHE A 14 8.04 -9.00 -1.33
C PHE A 14 6.95 -7.93 -1.24
N GLU A 15 7.33 -6.74 -0.77
CA GLU A 15 6.50 -5.53 -0.82
C GLU A 15 7.26 -4.46 -1.60
N TYR A 16 6.55 -3.72 -2.46
CA TYR A 16 7.13 -2.54 -3.10
C TYR A 16 7.34 -1.43 -2.07
N GLU A 17 8.28 -0.53 -2.33
CA GLU A 17 8.51 0.64 -1.48
C GLU A 17 7.23 1.48 -1.37
N LYS A 18 6.86 1.82 -0.14
CA LYS A 18 5.69 2.66 0.15
C LYS A 18 6.09 4.12 0.02
N ALA A 19 5.88 4.70 -1.17
CA ALA A 19 6.10 6.12 -1.42
C ALA A 19 4.92 7.01 -1.00
N PHE A 20 3.92 6.42 -0.33
CA PHE A 20 2.70 7.07 0.15
C PHE A 20 2.66 7.12 1.69
N PRO A 21 1.99 8.13 2.27
CA PRO A 21 1.88 8.26 3.72
C PRO A 21 1.03 7.12 4.33
N PRO A 22 1.13 6.88 5.65
CA PRO A 22 0.31 5.87 6.34
C PRO A 22 -1.16 5.89 5.91
N SER A 23 -1.76 4.72 5.64
CA SER A 23 -3.13 4.61 5.14
C SER A 23 -4.20 4.84 6.23
N TYR A 24 -3.80 4.89 7.50
CA TYR A 24 -4.67 4.94 8.68
C TYR A 24 -4.00 5.75 9.81
N PRO A 25 -4.73 6.45 10.72
CA PRO A 25 -6.18 6.68 10.78
C PRO A 25 -6.58 8.08 10.28
N TYR A 26 -7.06 8.23 9.05
CA TYR A 26 -7.49 9.55 8.55
C TYR A 26 -8.74 10.07 9.27
N SER A 27 -8.93 11.39 9.26
CA SER A 27 -10.15 12.04 9.72
C SER A 27 -11.30 11.73 8.77
N GLU A 28 -12.47 11.44 9.33
CA GLU A 28 -13.72 11.23 8.59
C GLU A 28 -14.50 12.56 8.37
N GLU A 29 -13.94 13.67 8.84
CA GLU A 29 -14.49 15.00 8.61
C GLU A 29 -14.23 15.44 7.17
N GLN A 30 -15.29 15.82 6.44
CA GLN A 30 -15.24 16.09 4.99
C GLN A 30 -14.18 17.12 4.56
N HIS A 31 -13.85 18.07 5.44
CA HIS A 31 -12.89 19.15 5.20
C HIS A 31 -11.46 18.83 5.67
N GLU A 32 -11.24 17.64 6.25
CA GLU A 32 -9.98 17.21 6.84
C GLU A 32 -9.41 15.94 6.15
N ALA A 33 -9.65 15.78 4.85
CA ALA A 33 -9.32 14.55 4.11
C ALA A 33 -7.86 14.08 4.18
N ARG A 34 -6.91 14.97 4.52
CA ARG A 34 -5.48 14.68 4.68
C ARG A 34 -5.01 14.58 6.13
N SER A 35 -5.88 14.86 7.10
CA SER A 35 -5.54 14.86 8.52
C SER A 35 -5.67 13.48 9.12
N TYR A 36 -4.83 13.15 10.09
CA TYR A 36 -4.99 11.95 10.92
C TYR A 36 -5.77 12.24 12.21
N LEU A 37 -6.56 11.26 12.66
CA LEU A 37 -7.15 11.23 13.99
C LEU A 37 -6.03 11.09 15.04
N ARG A 38 -6.18 11.80 16.16
CA ARG A 38 -5.14 11.87 17.21
C ARG A 38 -5.12 10.68 18.17
N ALA A 39 -6.18 9.88 18.18
CA ALA A 39 -6.35 8.80 19.18
C ALA A 39 -5.43 7.60 18.94
N ARG A 40 -4.86 7.45 17.72
CA ARG A 40 -4.01 6.32 17.33
C ARG A 40 -2.82 6.83 16.50
N CYS A 41 -1.73 6.08 16.52
CA CYS A 41 -0.55 6.43 15.71
C CYS A 41 -0.82 6.14 14.22
N PRO A 42 -0.34 6.99 13.30
CA PRO A 42 -0.34 6.66 11.87
C PRO A 42 0.36 5.33 11.59
N ALA A 43 -0.24 4.51 10.73
CA ALA A 43 0.26 3.19 10.34
C ALA A 43 -0.12 2.82 8.89
N TRP A 44 0.68 1.96 8.26
CA TRP A 44 0.39 1.33 6.96
C TRP A 44 -0.33 0.00 7.20
N CYS A 45 -1.60 0.08 7.62
CA CYS A 45 -2.41 -1.10 7.91
C CYS A 45 -2.84 -1.86 6.65
N ASP A 46 -2.85 -1.18 5.50
CA ASP A 46 -3.32 -1.70 4.22
C ASP A 46 -2.13 -1.97 3.31
N ARG A 47 -1.88 -3.25 3.01
CA ARG A 47 -0.64 -3.71 2.36
C ARG A 47 -0.93 -4.70 1.24
N ILE A 48 -0.08 -4.68 0.20
CA ILE A 48 -0.15 -5.65 -0.91
C ILE A 48 1.20 -6.31 -1.02
N LEU A 49 1.24 -7.62 -0.73
CA LEU A 49 2.44 -8.44 -0.70
C LEU A 49 2.40 -9.42 -1.86
N LEU A 50 3.55 -9.63 -2.50
CA LEU A 50 3.73 -10.58 -3.58
C LEU A 50 4.60 -11.74 -3.11
N SER A 51 4.41 -12.94 -3.66
CA SER A 51 5.46 -13.95 -3.57
C SER A 51 6.66 -13.54 -4.42
N HIS A 52 7.86 -13.99 -4.06
CA HIS A 52 9.06 -13.77 -4.88
C HIS A 52 8.91 -14.32 -6.31
N SER A 53 8.21 -15.45 -6.48
CA SER A 53 7.94 -16.02 -7.80
C SER A 53 7.11 -15.10 -8.69
N PHE A 54 6.08 -14.46 -8.15
CA PHE A 54 5.25 -13.53 -8.90
C PHE A 54 5.95 -12.19 -9.13
N LYS A 55 6.73 -11.72 -8.14
CA LYS A 55 7.61 -10.55 -8.29
C LYS A 55 8.51 -10.71 -9.52
N ASN A 56 9.17 -11.86 -9.68
CA ASN A 56 10.03 -12.11 -10.84
C ASN A 56 9.28 -11.99 -12.18
N ILE A 57 8.01 -12.40 -12.23
CA ILE A 57 7.17 -12.19 -13.42
C ILE A 57 6.96 -10.70 -13.66
N VAL A 58 6.59 -9.95 -12.62
CA VAL A 58 6.38 -8.51 -12.69
C VAL A 58 7.61 -7.77 -13.20
N ASP A 59 8.81 -8.08 -12.70
CA ASP A 59 10.07 -7.43 -13.12
C ASP A 59 10.36 -7.61 -14.62
N THR A 60 9.89 -8.70 -15.22
CA THR A 60 10.08 -8.96 -16.65
C THR A 60 9.01 -8.33 -17.54
N GLN A 61 7.88 -7.90 -16.98
CA GLN A 61 6.69 -7.53 -17.76
C GLN A 61 6.12 -6.15 -17.47
N THR A 62 6.36 -5.60 -16.28
CA THR A 62 5.89 -4.28 -15.87
C THR A 62 7.07 -3.33 -15.81
N GLU A 63 7.09 -2.32 -16.68
CA GLU A 63 8.17 -1.32 -16.73
C GLU A 63 8.13 -0.38 -15.51
N ASN A 64 6.94 -0.06 -15.00
CA ASN A 64 6.75 0.85 -13.86
C ASN A 64 5.56 0.41 -12.99
N PRO A 65 5.75 -0.51 -12.03
CA PRO A 65 4.75 -0.83 -11.02
C PRO A 65 4.38 0.41 -10.20
N THR A 66 3.08 0.66 -9.98
CA THR A 66 2.64 1.78 -9.14
C THR A 66 2.02 1.23 -7.86
N TYR A 67 2.59 1.60 -6.71
CA TYR A 67 2.09 1.22 -5.38
C TYR A 67 1.75 2.47 -4.58
N ASP A 68 0.45 2.75 -4.42
CA ASP A 68 -0.01 4.04 -3.87
C ASP A 68 -1.41 3.91 -3.25
N THR A 69 -1.96 5.03 -2.78
CA THR A 69 -3.31 5.19 -2.24
C THR A 69 -4.24 5.86 -3.23
N ILE A 70 -5.53 5.57 -3.11
CA ILE A 70 -6.60 6.25 -3.85
C ILE A 70 -7.21 7.34 -2.98
N GLY A 71 -7.48 8.50 -3.59
CA GLY A 71 -8.27 9.54 -2.94
C GLY A 71 -7.53 10.22 -1.78
N TYR A 72 -6.23 10.50 -1.93
CA TYR A 72 -5.44 11.24 -0.94
C TYR A 72 -6.18 12.51 -0.45
N ASP A 73 -6.86 13.21 -1.36
CA ASP A 73 -7.57 14.47 -1.09
C ASP A 73 -9.06 14.33 -0.83
N VAL A 74 -9.56 13.09 -0.75
CA VAL A 74 -10.98 12.79 -0.61
C VAL A 74 -11.24 12.10 0.72
N CYS A 75 -12.24 12.57 1.46
CA CYS A 75 -12.69 11.89 2.66
C CYS A 75 -13.44 10.61 2.26
N VAL A 76 -12.77 9.46 2.40
CA VAL A 76 -13.31 8.12 2.05
C VAL A 76 -13.58 7.26 3.29
N GLY A 77 -13.15 7.71 4.47
CA GLY A 77 -13.15 6.97 5.73
C GLY A 77 -11.82 7.15 6.46
N ASP A 78 -11.64 6.44 7.57
CA ASP A 78 -10.42 6.44 8.37
C ASP A 78 -9.27 5.63 7.75
N HIS A 79 -9.56 4.81 6.73
CA HIS A 79 -8.59 4.13 5.88
C HIS A 79 -8.58 4.71 4.45
N LYS A 80 -7.39 4.97 3.90
CA LYS A 80 -7.22 5.24 2.46
C LYS A 80 -7.00 3.92 1.72
N PRO A 81 -7.80 3.60 0.69
CA PRO A 81 -7.59 2.40 -0.11
C PRO A 81 -6.20 2.39 -0.74
N VAL A 82 -5.46 1.30 -0.56
CA VAL A 82 -4.14 1.07 -1.15
C VAL A 82 -4.29 0.21 -2.40
N TYR A 83 -3.54 0.52 -3.46
CA TYR A 83 -3.56 -0.24 -4.72
C TYR A 83 -2.14 -0.51 -5.23
N LEU A 84 -2.00 -1.62 -5.96
CA LEU A 84 -0.82 -1.98 -6.72
C LEU A 84 -1.23 -2.19 -8.17
N SER A 85 -0.71 -1.36 -9.08
CA SER A 85 -0.99 -1.43 -10.52
C SER A 85 0.17 -2.09 -11.26
N LEU A 86 -0.14 -3.16 -12.00
CA LEU A 86 0.83 -4.02 -12.70
C LEU A 86 0.32 -4.31 -14.12
N THR A 87 1.24 -4.56 -15.06
CA THR A 87 0.91 -5.07 -16.40
C THR A 87 1.52 -6.45 -16.58
N ILE A 88 0.66 -7.44 -16.81
CA ILE A 88 1.05 -8.85 -16.88
C ILE A 88 0.39 -9.49 -18.10
N ARG A 89 1.17 -10.23 -18.86
CA ARG A 89 0.74 -11.06 -19.98
C ARG A 89 0.56 -12.48 -19.49
N LEU A 90 -0.66 -12.98 -19.60
CA LEU A 90 -0.94 -14.39 -19.38
C LEU A 90 -0.42 -15.18 -20.59
N VAL A 91 0.50 -16.11 -20.34
CA VAL A 91 0.84 -17.15 -21.30
C VAL A 91 -0.27 -18.19 -21.22
N GLN A 92 -1.00 -18.39 -22.32
CA GLN A 92 -1.97 -19.48 -22.48
C GLN A 92 -1.25 -20.81 -22.64
#